data_AF-A0A8T5LMK9-F1
#
_entry.id   AF-A0A8T5LMK9-F1
#
_cell.length_a   1.000
_cell.length_b   1.000
_cell.length_c   1.000
_cell.angle_alpha   90.00
_cell.angle_beta   90.00
_cell.angle_gamma   90.00
#
_symmetry.space_group_name_H-M   'P 1'
#
loop_
_entity.id
_entity.type
_entity.pdbx_description
1 polymer ?
#
loop_
_entity_poly.entity_id
_entity_poly.type
_entity_poly.pdbx_seq_one_letter_code
_entity_poly.pdbx_strand_id
1 'polypeptide(L)'
;MNQKFRIEREDLEDRLKINLKEDISHFKTVIPLRDIRIIEHMAFVRTEILEALIKSIPLRREEELIFPYSNSQIQIYGVEPKGIDVGQTFVQSSKVLSIMKNMTAAFEAYATKGISKMPPAQIYGRDTQDNPVMAFYIPPIIEHHNGGGVLLDGMHRSYICSSAGTTVNAIHIKNIGNALPFSPITWKKVSLVDEKPPIDERYKNLQKNLFRDLSYVGIDG
;
A
#
# COMPACT_ATOMS: atom_id res chain seq x y z
N MET A 1 -1.08 7.92 10.85
CA MET A 1 -1.42 9.17 10.16
C MET A 1 -1.60 8.79 8.69
N ASN A 2 -2.62 9.30 8.00
CA ASN A 2 -2.61 9.20 6.54
C ASN A 2 -1.64 10.28 6.08
N GLN A 3 -0.44 9.88 5.66
CA GLN A 3 0.61 10.83 5.30
C GLN A 3 0.19 11.50 4.00
N LYS A 4 -0.02 12.82 4.04
CA LYS A 4 -0.14 13.61 2.83
C LYS A 4 1.26 13.71 2.26
N PHE A 5 1.46 13.24 1.04
CA PHE A 5 2.70 13.44 0.29
C PHE A 5 2.36 14.07 -1.05
N ARG A 6 3.31 14.81 -1.57
CA ARG A 6 3.32 15.32 -2.94
C ARG A 6 4.78 15.28 -3.34
N ILE A 7 5.15 14.39 -4.25
CA ILE A 7 6.54 14.11 -4.60
C ILE A 7 6.70 14.48 -6.07
N GLU A 8 7.70 15.29 -6.40
CA GLU A 8 8.03 15.50 -7.79
C GLU A 8 8.54 14.19 -8.40
N ARG A 9 8.09 13.90 -9.60
CA ARG A 9 8.36 12.63 -10.27
C ARG A 9 9.85 12.37 -10.41
N GLU A 10 10.62 13.40 -10.75
CA GLU A 10 12.08 13.35 -10.86
C GLU A 10 12.72 12.93 -9.53
N ASP A 11 12.29 13.50 -8.40
CA ASP A 11 12.76 13.10 -7.07
C ASP A 11 12.44 11.63 -6.77
N LEU A 12 11.29 11.13 -7.21
CA LEU A 12 10.94 9.72 -7.04
C LEU A 12 11.82 8.84 -7.92
N GLU A 13 11.99 9.18 -9.20
CA GLU A 13 12.85 8.45 -10.14
C GLU A 13 14.29 8.35 -9.62
N ASP A 14 14.82 9.42 -9.04
CA ASP A 14 16.14 9.45 -8.38
C ASP A 14 16.22 8.49 -7.18
N ARG A 15 15.18 8.47 -6.32
CA ARG A 15 15.11 7.53 -5.17
C ARG A 15 15.03 6.07 -5.63
N LEU A 16 14.33 5.81 -6.72
CA LEU A 16 14.14 4.46 -7.25
C LEU A 16 15.28 4.01 -8.16
N LYS A 17 16.12 4.94 -8.64
CA LYS A 17 17.17 4.72 -9.63
C LYS A 17 16.62 4.12 -10.94
N ILE A 18 15.41 4.50 -11.32
CA ILE A 18 14.73 4.06 -12.53
C ILE A 18 13.89 5.19 -13.11
N ASN A 19 13.80 5.22 -14.45
CA ASN A 19 12.87 6.13 -15.13
C ASN A 19 11.48 5.50 -15.21
N LEU A 20 10.47 6.24 -14.76
CA LEU A 20 9.09 5.97 -15.12
C LEU A 20 8.93 6.36 -16.60
N LYS A 21 7.97 5.80 -17.33
CA LYS A 21 7.94 5.92 -18.81
C LYS A 21 7.89 7.37 -19.33
N GLU A 22 8.45 7.62 -20.51
CA GLU A 22 8.52 8.95 -21.14
C GLU A 22 7.19 9.43 -21.75
N ASP A 23 6.29 8.52 -22.12
CA ASP A 23 5.02 8.78 -22.82
C ASP A 23 3.96 9.55 -21.98
N ILE A 24 4.32 9.89 -20.75
CA ILE A 24 3.47 10.46 -19.70
C ILE A 24 4.20 11.60 -18.96
N SER A 25 5.17 12.25 -19.61
CA SER A 25 6.04 13.29 -19.04
C SER A 25 5.32 14.53 -18.47
N HIS A 26 4.06 14.76 -18.84
CA HIS A 26 3.25 15.86 -18.31
C HIS A 26 2.70 15.58 -16.90
N PHE A 27 2.67 14.32 -16.45
CA PHE A 27 2.33 13.95 -15.07
C PHE A 27 3.58 14.05 -14.18
N LYS A 28 3.84 15.26 -13.69
CA LYS A 28 5.08 15.58 -12.96
C LYS A 28 5.02 15.31 -11.47
N THR A 29 3.84 15.08 -10.91
CA THR A 29 3.69 14.99 -9.46
C THR A 29 2.99 13.71 -9.03
N VAL A 30 3.59 13.01 -8.07
CA VAL A 30 3.07 11.79 -7.44
C VAL A 30 2.30 12.17 -6.17
N ILE A 31 1.04 11.75 -6.09
CA ILE A 31 0.13 12.01 -4.97
C ILE A 31 -0.53 10.72 -4.46
N PRO A 32 -1.16 10.72 -3.26
CA PRO A 32 -1.99 9.61 -2.82
C PRO A 32 -3.12 9.32 -3.80
N LEU A 33 -3.41 8.05 -4.05
CA LEU A 33 -4.45 7.65 -5.01
C LEU A 33 -5.82 8.26 -4.70
N ARG A 34 -6.17 8.39 -3.41
CA ARG A 34 -7.43 9.01 -2.96
C ARG A 34 -7.57 10.49 -3.32
N ASP A 35 -6.47 11.16 -3.67
CA ASP A 35 -6.45 12.59 -4.00
C ASP A 35 -6.59 12.81 -5.52
N ILE A 36 -6.62 11.74 -6.34
CA ILE A 36 -7.00 11.80 -7.75
C ILE A 36 -8.53 11.89 -7.85
N ARG A 37 -9.03 12.94 -8.53
CA ARG A 37 -10.45 13.18 -8.76
C ARG A 37 -10.95 12.51 -10.04
N ILE A 38 -10.16 12.59 -11.11
CA ILE A 38 -10.50 12.06 -12.44
C ILE A 38 -9.35 11.17 -12.87
N ILE A 39 -9.64 9.92 -13.22
CA ILE A 39 -8.67 8.99 -13.82
C ILE A 39 -8.77 9.13 -15.33
N GLU A 40 -7.66 9.51 -15.97
CA GLU A 40 -7.57 9.66 -17.43
C GLU A 40 -6.92 8.43 -18.07
N HIS A 41 -5.92 7.85 -17.40
CA HIS A 41 -5.19 6.70 -17.91
C HIS A 41 -4.70 5.79 -16.78
N MET A 42 -4.50 4.52 -17.10
CA MET A 42 -3.95 3.52 -16.19
C MET A 42 -3.00 2.60 -16.94
N ALA A 43 -1.85 2.32 -16.33
CA ALA A 43 -0.90 1.33 -16.83
C ALA A 43 -0.50 0.37 -15.71
N PHE A 44 -0.37 -0.93 -16.01
CA PHE A 44 0.14 -1.88 -15.02
C PHE A 44 1.63 -1.67 -14.77
N VAL A 45 2.02 -1.74 -13.49
CA VAL A 45 3.40 -1.57 -13.08
C VAL A 45 4.20 -2.78 -13.53
N ARG A 46 5.31 -2.52 -14.25
CA ARG A 46 6.25 -3.58 -14.63
C ARG A 46 6.97 -4.11 -13.40
N THR A 47 7.37 -5.38 -13.42
CA THR A 47 8.05 -6.05 -12.30
C THR A 47 9.24 -5.25 -11.79
N GLU A 48 10.06 -4.70 -12.68
CA GLU A 48 11.26 -3.94 -12.32
C GLU A 48 10.93 -2.66 -11.54
N ILE A 49 9.85 -1.97 -11.94
CA ILE A 49 9.37 -0.76 -11.26
C ILE A 49 8.81 -1.11 -9.88
N LEU A 50 8.03 -2.19 -9.79
CA LEU A 50 7.50 -2.64 -8.50
C LEU A 50 8.63 -3.03 -7.54
N GLU A 51 9.62 -3.77 -8.02
CA GLU A 51 10.77 -4.14 -7.21
C GLU A 51 11.54 -2.91 -6.73
N ALA A 52 11.79 -1.94 -7.61
CA ALA A 52 12.44 -0.69 -7.23
C ALA A 52 11.64 0.08 -6.16
N LEU A 53 10.32 0.22 -6.37
CA LEU A 53 9.41 0.86 -5.41
C LEU A 53 9.50 0.20 -4.03
N ILE A 54 9.34 -1.13 -3.97
CA ILE A 54 9.35 -1.85 -2.70
C ILE A 54 10.74 -1.80 -2.07
N LYS A 55 11.82 -2.07 -2.82
CA LYS A 55 13.20 -2.09 -2.30
C LYS A 55 13.66 -0.74 -1.77
N SER A 56 13.10 0.37 -2.28
CA SER A 56 13.39 1.73 -1.84
C SER A 56 12.51 2.22 -0.68
N ILE A 57 11.61 1.40 -0.10
CA ILE A 57 10.88 1.77 1.12
C ILE A 57 11.86 1.78 2.29
N PRO A 58 12.09 2.92 2.98
CA PRO A 58 12.92 2.96 4.16
C PRO A 58 12.11 2.65 5.43
N LEU A 59 12.82 2.40 6.53
CA LEU A 59 12.24 2.51 7.86
C LEU A 59 11.97 3.97 8.21
N ARG A 60 10.89 4.24 8.95
CA ARG A 60 10.55 5.57 9.46
C ARG A 60 11.41 5.90 10.68
N ARG A 61 12.59 6.48 10.43
CA ARG A 61 13.59 6.89 11.43
C ARG A 61 14.11 8.29 11.13
N GLU A 62 14.59 8.98 12.15
CA GLU A 62 15.11 10.35 12.02
C GLU A 62 16.58 10.39 11.56
N GLU A 63 17.39 9.40 11.94
CA GLU A 63 18.85 9.51 11.83
C GLU A 63 19.45 8.79 10.62
N GLU A 64 18.91 7.63 10.22
CA GLU A 64 19.48 6.81 9.16
C GLU A 64 18.40 6.15 8.28
N LEU A 65 18.60 6.21 6.96
CA LEU A 65 17.78 5.49 5.99
C LEU A 65 18.20 4.01 5.93
N ILE A 66 17.37 3.16 6.52
CA ILE A 66 17.53 1.71 6.45
C ILE A 66 16.48 1.15 5.49
N PHE A 67 16.92 0.40 4.48
CA PHE A 67 16.06 -0.21 3.47
C PHE A 67 15.86 -1.71 3.73
N PRO A 68 14.81 -2.11 4.49
CA PRO A 68 14.64 -3.49 4.97
C PRO A 68 14.46 -4.53 3.85
N TYR A 69 14.09 -4.07 2.66
CA TYR A 69 13.75 -4.93 1.52
C TYR A 69 14.84 -5.01 0.46
N SER A 70 15.98 -4.35 0.64
CA SER A 70 17.08 -4.26 -0.33
C SER A 70 17.48 -5.62 -0.94
N ASN A 71 17.50 -6.68 -0.11
CA ASN A 71 17.84 -8.05 -0.52
C ASN A 71 16.64 -9.02 -0.50
N SER A 72 15.42 -8.48 -0.41
CA SER A 72 14.21 -9.30 -0.29
C SER A 72 13.73 -9.85 -1.64
N GLN A 73 13.07 -10.99 -1.58
CA GLN A 73 12.34 -11.56 -2.71
C GLN A 73 10.91 -11.00 -2.70
N ILE A 74 10.47 -10.49 -3.85
CA ILE A 74 9.16 -9.86 -4.02
C ILE A 74 8.35 -10.69 -5.01
N GLN A 75 7.14 -11.08 -4.63
CA GLN A 75 6.24 -11.87 -5.47
C GLN A 75 4.81 -11.31 -5.36
N ILE A 76 4.00 -11.48 -6.40
CA ILE A 76 2.59 -11.11 -6.38
C ILE A 76 1.77 -12.38 -6.55
N TYR A 77 0.93 -12.69 -5.57
CA TYR A 77 -0.02 -13.79 -5.68
C TYR A 77 -1.23 -13.56 -4.77
N GLY A 78 -2.27 -14.37 -4.97
CA GLY A 78 -3.49 -14.31 -4.17
C GLY A 78 -3.30 -14.95 -2.80
N VAL A 79 -3.87 -14.32 -1.78
CA VAL A 79 -3.89 -14.84 -0.40
C VAL A 79 -5.31 -14.82 0.15
N GLU A 80 -5.64 -15.80 0.99
CA GLU A 80 -6.83 -15.74 1.84
C GLU A 80 -6.52 -14.85 3.05
N PRO A 81 -7.21 -13.70 3.24
CA PRO A 81 -6.92 -12.81 4.36
C PRO A 81 -6.98 -13.50 5.73
N LYS A 82 -7.87 -14.47 5.93
CA LYS A 82 -7.99 -15.21 7.20
C LYS A 82 -6.76 -16.04 7.55
N GLY A 83 -5.93 -16.38 6.56
CA GLY A 83 -4.70 -17.17 6.72
C GLY A 83 -3.45 -16.35 7.04
N ILE A 84 -3.57 -15.03 7.22
CA ILE A 84 -2.46 -14.15 7.59
C ILE A 84 -2.74 -13.42 8.89
N ASP A 85 -1.67 -13.09 9.61
CA ASP A 85 -1.75 -12.21 10.77
C ASP A 85 -1.76 -10.74 10.35
N VAL A 86 -2.14 -9.87 11.27
CA VAL A 86 -2.23 -8.42 11.08
C VAL A 86 -1.54 -7.67 12.23
N GLY A 87 -1.17 -6.42 11.98
CA GLY A 87 -0.60 -5.56 13.03
C GLY A 87 -1.61 -4.73 13.81
N GLN A 88 -2.72 -4.38 13.18
CA GLN A 88 -3.70 -3.43 13.72
C GLN A 88 -4.85 -4.13 14.42
N THR A 89 -5.27 -3.59 15.57
CA THR A 89 -6.40 -4.07 16.37
C THR A 89 -7.77 -3.61 15.87
N PHE A 90 -7.82 -2.79 14.81
CA PHE A 90 -9.07 -2.21 14.34
C PHE A 90 -9.12 -2.03 12.81
N VAL A 91 -10.35 -1.96 12.31
CA VAL A 91 -10.69 -1.50 10.95
C VAL A 91 -11.71 -0.38 11.10
N GLN A 92 -11.50 0.73 10.38
CA GLN A 92 -12.41 1.88 10.46
C GLN A 92 -13.58 1.74 9.48
N SER A 93 -14.82 1.76 9.99
CA SER A 93 -16.06 1.61 9.20
C SER A 93 -16.16 2.61 8.04
N SER A 94 -15.87 3.88 8.31
CA SER A 94 -15.94 4.95 7.30
C SER A 94 -14.98 4.73 6.13
N LYS A 95 -13.78 4.18 6.39
CA LYS A 95 -12.82 3.82 5.36
C LYS A 95 -13.27 2.61 4.54
N VAL A 96 -13.88 1.61 5.17
CA VAL A 96 -14.47 0.45 4.46
C VAL A 96 -15.52 0.94 3.46
N LEU A 97 -16.47 1.76 3.92
CA LEU A 97 -17.52 2.31 3.07
C LEU A 97 -16.96 3.18 1.93
N SER A 98 -15.95 3.99 2.22
CA SER A 98 -15.28 4.81 1.20
C SER A 98 -14.62 3.95 0.11
N ILE A 99 -13.91 2.88 0.48
CA ILE A 99 -13.29 1.96 -0.48
C ILE A 99 -14.35 1.28 -1.35
N MET A 100 -15.41 0.75 -0.72
CA MET A 100 -16.47 0.05 -1.44
C MET A 100 -17.19 0.96 -2.46
N LYS A 101 -17.41 2.23 -2.11
CA LYS A 101 -18.05 3.22 -3.00
C LYS A 101 -17.12 3.73 -4.09
N ASN A 102 -15.90 4.15 -3.71
CA ASN A 102 -15.05 4.96 -4.58
C ASN A 102 -14.08 4.11 -5.41
N MET A 103 -13.45 3.10 -4.83
CA MET A 103 -12.46 2.30 -5.57
C MET A 103 -13.12 1.39 -6.59
N THR A 104 -14.29 0.82 -6.27
CA THR A 104 -15.02 -0.03 -7.22
C THR A 104 -15.37 0.76 -8.49
N ALA A 105 -15.95 1.94 -8.35
CA ALA A 105 -16.31 2.80 -9.47
C ALA A 105 -15.09 3.30 -10.26
N ALA A 106 -14.01 3.69 -9.55
CA ALA A 106 -12.79 4.19 -10.18
C ALA A 106 -12.09 3.15 -11.07
N PHE A 107 -12.21 1.87 -10.72
CA PHE A 107 -11.55 0.77 -11.43
C PHE A 107 -12.49 -0.09 -12.28
N GLU A 108 -13.79 0.22 -12.34
CA GLU A 108 -14.78 -0.59 -13.05
C GLU A 108 -14.46 -0.73 -14.55
N ALA A 109 -13.98 0.36 -15.17
CA ALA A 109 -13.54 0.37 -16.56
C ALA A 109 -12.25 -0.44 -16.81
N TYR A 110 -11.51 -0.77 -15.76
CA TYR A 110 -10.13 -1.25 -15.83
C TYR A 110 -9.94 -2.67 -15.27
N ALA A 111 -10.86 -3.17 -14.43
CA ALA A 111 -10.74 -4.47 -13.80
C ALA A 111 -12.10 -5.18 -13.65
N THR A 112 -12.28 -6.27 -14.40
CA THR A 112 -13.53 -7.06 -14.38
C THR A 112 -13.77 -7.84 -13.08
N LYS A 113 -12.74 -8.00 -12.23
CA LYS A 113 -12.79 -8.76 -10.96
C LYS A 113 -12.70 -7.86 -9.70
N GLY A 114 -12.87 -6.55 -9.89
CA GLY A 114 -12.85 -5.56 -8.82
C GLY A 114 -11.51 -5.45 -8.08
N ILE A 115 -11.52 -4.71 -6.96
CA ILE A 115 -10.33 -4.37 -6.17
C ILE A 115 -9.57 -5.58 -5.61
N SER A 116 -10.21 -6.75 -5.54
CA SER A 116 -9.62 -7.96 -4.95
C SER A 116 -8.53 -8.60 -5.83
N LYS A 117 -8.58 -8.38 -7.15
CA LYS A 117 -7.66 -8.99 -8.14
C LYS A 117 -6.82 -7.97 -8.90
N MET A 118 -6.90 -6.70 -8.50
CA MET A 118 -6.20 -5.64 -9.18
C MET A 118 -4.68 -5.82 -9.01
N PRO A 119 -3.92 -5.93 -10.11
CA PRO A 119 -2.46 -5.92 -10.02
C PRO A 119 -1.96 -4.50 -9.69
N PRO A 120 -0.68 -4.35 -9.29
CA PRO A 120 -0.08 -3.03 -9.12
C PRO A 120 -0.22 -2.19 -10.40
N ALA A 121 -0.64 -0.93 -10.24
CA ALA A 121 -0.91 -0.04 -11.36
C ALA A 121 -0.42 1.39 -11.10
N GLN A 122 0.04 2.05 -12.15
CA GLN A 122 0.25 3.49 -12.20
C GLN A 122 -1.03 4.13 -12.69
N ILE A 123 -1.54 5.08 -11.93
CA ILE A 123 -2.79 5.80 -12.20
C ILE A 123 -2.42 7.22 -12.59
N TYR A 124 -2.99 7.72 -13.69
CA TYR A 124 -2.76 9.06 -14.20
C TYR A 124 -4.08 9.80 -14.32
N GLY A 125 -4.07 11.09 -13.97
CA GLY A 125 -5.29 11.87 -14.04
C GLY A 125 -5.15 13.26 -13.43
N ARG A 126 -6.24 13.77 -12.85
CA ARG A 126 -6.33 15.14 -12.33
C ARG A 126 -6.68 15.18 -10.85
N ASP A 127 -6.03 16.08 -10.11
CA ASP A 127 -6.36 16.37 -8.72
C ASP A 127 -7.59 17.32 -8.60
N THR A 128 -7.89 17.76 -7.38
CA THR A 128 -9.03 18.68 -7.11
C THR A 128 -8.83 20.09 -7.67
N GLN A 129 -7.59 20.46 -8.00
CA GLN A 129 -7.21 21.72 -8.62
C GLN A 129 -7.05 21.60 -10.14
N ASP A 130 -7.41 20.44 -10.70
CA ASP A 130 -7.28 20.11 -12.11
C ASP A 130 -5.82 19.98 -12.61
N ASN A 131 -4.86 19.83 -11.71
CA ASN A 131 -3.47 19.61 -12.10
C ASN A 131 -3.27 18.16 -12.58
N PRO A 132 -2.45 17.92 -13.62
CA PRO A 132 -2.05 16.58 -14.02
C PRO A 132 -1.17 15.94 -12.94
N VAL A 133 -1.59 14.79 -12.44
CA VAL A 133 -0.96 14.05 -11.35
C VAL A 133 -0.91 12.56 -11.63
N MET A 134 -0.03 11.85 -10.94
CA MET A 134 0.02 10.39 -10.94
C MET A 134 -0.04 9.82 -9.52
N ALA A 135 -0.44 8.56 -9.42
CA ALA A 135 -0.43 7.80 -8.18
C ALA A 135 -0.10 6.33 -8.45
N PHE A 136 0.23 5.59 -7.39
CA PHE A 136 0.36 4.15 -7.45
C PHE A 136 -0.81 3.48 -6.74
N TYR A 137 -1.49 2.58 -7.44
CA TYR A 137 -2.28 1.55 -6.81
C TYR A 137 -1.37 0.37 -6.48
N ILE A 138 -1.22 0.09 -5.19
CA ILE A 138 -0.46 -1.04 -4.68
C ILE A 138 -1.41 -1.97 -3.91
N PRO A 139 -1.47 -3.27 -4.26
CA PRO A 139 -2.25 -4.24 -3.50
C PRO A 139 -1.69 -4.37 -2.07
N PRO A 140 -2.43 -4.99 -1.14
CA PRO A 140 -1.94 -5.24 0.21
C PRO A 140 -0.50 -5.79 0.26
N ILE A 141 0.29 -5.34 1.23
CA ILE A 141 1.69 -5.74 1.40
C ILE A 141 1.77 -6.71 2.57
N ILE A 142 2.39 -7.86 2.33
CA ILE A 142 2.55 -8.95 3.30
C ILE A 142 4.04 -9.27 3.44
N GLU A 143 4.50 -9.24 4.66
CA GLU A 143 5.84 -9.70 5.02
C GLU A 143 5.80 -11.12 5.57
N HIS A 144 6.72 -11.95 5.12
CA HIS A 144 6.89 -13.30 5.66
C HIS A 144 8.00 -13.31 6.71
N HIS A 145 7.62 -13.52 7.96
CA HIS A 145 8.52 -13.66 9.11
C HIS A 145 8.35 -15.02 9.75
N ASN A 146 9.44 -15.75 10.01
CA ASN A 146 9.41 -17.07 10.66
C ASN A 146 8.42 -18.08 10.03
N GLY A 147 8.23 -18.01 8.70
CA GLY A 147 7.32 -18.89 7.96
C GLY A 147 5.85 -18.45 7.95
N GLY A 148 5.47 -17.39 8.67
CA GLY A 148 4.12 -16.83 8.69
C GLY A 148 4.01 -15.50 7.93
N GLY A 149 2.87 -15.26 7.29
CA GLY A 149 2.57 -14.00 6.60
C GLY A 149 1.90 -12.99 7.53
N VAL A 150 2.42 -11.76 7.54
CA VAL A 150 1.88 -10.64 8.33
C VAL A 150 1.52 -9.50 7.40
N LEU A 151 0.28 -9.01 7.51
CA LEU A 151 -0.21 -7.87 6.76
C LEU A 151 0.41 -6.56 7.29
N LEU A 152 1.12 -5.85 6.43
CA LEU A 152 1.73 -4.57 6.74
C LEU A 152 0.91 -3.38 6.25
N ASP A 153 0.31 -3.54 5.08
CA ASP A 153 -0.52 -2.52 4.46
C ASP A 153 -1.75 -3.13 3.78
N GLY A 154 -2.82 -2.35 3.63
CA GLY A 154 -4.05 -2.80 2.99
C GLY A 154 -5.01 -3.52 3.94
N MET A 155 -5.02 -3.13 5.21
CA MET A 155 -5.90 -3.66 6.27
C MET A 155 -7.38 -3.66 5.84
N HIS A 156 -7.91 -2.52 5.38
CA HIS A 156 -9.31 -2.39 4.99
C HIS A 156 -9.67 -3.22 3.75
N ARG A 157 -8.78 -3.26 2.75
CA ARG A 157 -8.97 -4.08 1.53
C ARG A 157 -9.00 -5.57 1.89
N SER A 158 -8.08 -6.00 2.75
CA SER A 158 -8.01 -7.37 3.24
C SER A 158 -9.22 -7.73 4.10
N TYR A 159 -9.71 -6.81 4.94
CA TYR A 159 -10.93 -6.99 5.72
C TYR A 159 -12.16 -7.17 4.82
N ILE A 160 -12.34 -6.31 3.82
CA ILE A 160 -13.45 -6.42 2.84
C ILE A 160 -13.44 -7.79 2.17
N CYS A 161 -12.27 -8.22 1.68
CA CYS A 161 -12.14 -9.52 1.01
C CYS A 161 -12.40 -10.69 1.98
N SER A 162 -11.92 -10.60 3.23
CA SER A 162 -12.16 -11.59 4.29
C SER A 162 -13.64 -11.75 4.58
N SER A 163 -14.36 -10.64 4.74
CA SER A 163 -15.79 -10.59 5.02
C SER A 163 -16.63 -11.11 3.84
N ALA A 164 -16.16 -10.89 2.62
CA ALA A 164 -16.78 -11.43 1.40
C ALA A 164 -16.40 -12.89 1.11
N GLY A 165 -15.55 -13.53 1.92
CA GLY A 165 -15.13 -14.92 1.72
C GLY A 165 -14.28 -15.13 0.46
N THR A 166 -13.50 -14.11 0.04
CA THR A 166 -12.67 -14.17 -1.16
C THR A 166 -11.19 -13.90 -0.87
N THR A 167 -10.35 -14.25 -1.83
CA THR A 167 -8.90 -13.99 -1.79
C THR A 167 -8.58 -12.60 -2.33
N VAL A 168 -7.47 -12.02 -1.87
CA VAL A 168 -6.95 -10.73 -2.34
C VAL A 168 -5.58 -10.92 -2.99
N ASN A 169 -5.32 -10.28 -4.13
CA ASN A 169 -3.95 -10.19 -4.64
C ASN A 169 -3.13 -9.36 -3.67
N ALA A 170 -1.93 -9.81 -3.34
CA ALA A 170 -1.04 -9.12 -2.42
C ALA A 170 0.41 -9.20 -2.91
N ILE A 171 1.22 -8.23 -2.48
CA ILE A 171 2.67 -8.29 -2.61
C ILE A 171 3.21 -9.04 -1.41
N HIS A 172 3.92 -10.12 -1.68
CA HIS A 172 4.58 -10.95 -0.69
C HIS A 172 6.07 -10.67 -0.71
N ILE A 173 6.60 -10.30 0.45
CA ILE A 173 8.01 -9.99 0.65
C ILE A 173 8.62 -11.04 1.57
N LYS A 174 9.70 -11.69 1.11
CA LYS A 174 10.46 -12.71 1.86
C LYS A 174 11.92 -12.27 2.01
N ASN A 175 12.64 -12.87 2.95
CA ASN A 175 14.04 -12.55 3.25
C ASN A 175 14.22 -11.07 3.64
N ILE A 176 13.52 -10.65 4.70
CA ILE A 176 13.49 -9.27 5.18
C ILE A 176 14.55 -9.11 6.28
N GLY A 177 15.37 -8.07 6.21
CA GLY A 177 16.49 -7.88 7.13
C GLY A 177 16.12 -7.33 8.50
N ASN A 178 14.91 -6.78 8.67
CA ASN A 178 14.49 -6.08 9.87
C ASN A 178 13.19 -6.64 10.45
N ALA A 179 13.06 -6.59 11.78
CA ALA A 179 11.87 -7.04 12.49
C ALA A 179 10.62 -6.22 12.17
N LEU A 180 9.46 -6.77 12.52
CA LEU A 180 8.17 -6.08 12.45
C LEU A 180 8.07 -4.93 13.47
N PRO A 181 7.33 -3.85 13.15
CA PRO A 181 7.08 -2.76 14.08
C PRO A 181 6.08 -3.07 15.19
N PHE A 182 5.53 -4.28 15.23
CA PHE A 182 4.51 -4.69 16.18
C PHE A 182 4.53 -6.21 16.35
N SER A 183 3.91 -6.69 17.42
CA SER A 183 3.58 -8.11 17.56
C SER A 183 2.34 -8.46 16.71
N PRO A 184 2.43 -9.46 15.81
CA PRO A 184 1.29 -9.91 15.02
C PRO A 184 0.12 -10.38 15.89
N ILE A 185 -1.09 -10.18 15.40
CA ILE A 185 -2.33 -10.68 15.97
C ILE A 185 -3.21 -11.31 14.89
N THR A 186 -4.15 -12.15 15.32
CA THR A 186 -5.13 -12.75 14.41
C THR A 186 -6.33 -11.82 14.20
N TRP A 187 -7.05 -12.01 13.09
CA TRP A 187 -8.28 -11.28 12.78
C TRP A 187 -9.36 -11.35 13.87
N LYS A 188 -9.35 -12.38 14.73
CA LYS A 188 -10.30 -12.50 15.86
C LYS A 188 -10.15 -11.37 16.89
N LYS A 189 -9.00 -10.70 16.91
CA LYS A 189 -8.69 -9.57 17.79
C LYS A 189 -8.90 -8.22 17.12
N VAL A 190 -9.42 -8.21 15.89
CA VAL A 190 -9.66 -6.99 15.12
C VAL A 190 -11.11 -6.58 15.26
N SER A 191 -11.34 -5.35 15.71
CA SER A 191 -12.68 -4.77 15.84
C SER A 191 -12.99 -3.81 14.70
N LEU A 192 -14.23 -3.82 14.22
CA LEU A 192 -14.74 -2.74 13.38
C LEU A 192 -15.11 -1.56 14.30
N VAL A 193 -14.59 -0.37 14.00
CA VAL A 193 -14.78 0.83 14.83
C VAL A 193 -15.13 2.03 13.97
N ASP A 194 -15.90 2.97 14.51
CA ASP A 194 -16.23 4.20 13.81
C ASP A 194 -15.13 5.25 13.96
N GLU A 195 -14.64 5.39 15.19
CA GLU A 195 -13.55 6.31 15.55
C GLU A 195 -12.22 5.59 15.68
N LYS A 196 -11.16 6.29 15.27
CA LYS A 196 -9.81 5.74 15.27
C LYS A 196 -9.24 5.71 16.69
N PRO A 197 -8.87 4.54 17.24
CA PRO A 197 -8.35 4.45 18.62
C PRO A 197 -7.06 5.25 18.81
N PRO A 198 -6.65 5.59 20.05
CA PRO A 198 -5.32 6.09 20.39
C PRO A 198 -4.19 5.19 19.86
N ILE A 199 -3.01 5.75 19.53
CA ILE A 199 -1.93 5.04 18.79
C ILE A 199 -1.41 3.78 19.51
N ASP A 200 -1.37 3.82 20.83
CA ASP A 200 -0.96 2.78 21.77
C ASP A 200 -1.94 1.60 21.82
N GLU A 201 -3.22 1.84 21.54
CA GLU A 201 -4.24 0.78 21.44
C GLU A 201 -4.28 0.13 20.05
N ARG A 202 -3.71 0.78 19.03
CA ARG A 202 -3.77 0.30 17.63
C ARG A 202 -2.92 -0.92 17.37
N TYR A 203 -1.83 -1.10 18.12
CA TYR A 203 -0.81 -2.11 17.87
C TYR A 203 -0.33 -2.72 19.17
N LYS A 204 -0.04 -4.03 19.16
CA LYS A 204 0.61 -4.70 20.29
C LYS A 204 2.13 -4.51 20.20
N ASN A 205 2.77 -4.07 21.28
CA ASN A 205 4.24 -3.91 21.40
C ASN A 205 4.86 -3.07 20.27
N LEU A 206 4.33 -1.87 20.07
CA LEU A 206 4.70 -0.99 18.96
C LEU A 206 6.15 -0.48 19.05
N GLN A 207 6.91 -0.69 17.97
CA GLN A 207 8.26 -0.18 17.75
C GLN A 207 8.23 0.82 16.60
N LYS A 208 8.05 2.11 16.92
CA LYS A 208 7.76 3.15 15.91
C LYS A 208 8.86 3.31 14.86
N ASN A 209 10.12 3.15 15.26
CA ASN A 209 11.30 3.22 14.41
C ASN A 209 11.43 2.04 13.42
N LEU A 210 10.59 1.01 13.53
CA LEU A 210 10.56 -0.11 12.60
C LEU A 210 9.41 0.00 11.58
N PHE A 211 8.63 1.08 11.59
CA PHE A 211 7.58 1.28 10.57
C PHE A 211 8.18 1.48 9.20
N ARG A 212 7.42 1.10 8.17
CA ARG A 212 7.84 1.12 6.77
C ARG A 212 7.27 2.38 6.16
N ASP A 213 8.11 3.26 5.64
CA ASP A 213 7.67 4.58 5.17
C ASP A 213 7.20 4.54 3.71
N LEU A 214 6.01 3.98 3.50
CA LEU A 214 5.42 3.81 2.17
C LEU A 214 5.29 5.12 1.38
N SER A 215 5.04 6.24 2.08
CA SER A 215 4.97 7.55 1.45
C SER A 215 6.30 8.04 0.88
N TYR A 216 7.44 7.50 1.33
CA TYR A 216 8.75 7.87 0.79
C TYR A 216 8.85 7.54 -0.71
N VAL A 217 8.17 6.47 -1.13
CA VAL A 217 8.11 5.97 -2.52
C VAL A 217 6.75 6.22 -3.18
N GLY A 218 5.92 7.10 -2.62
CA GLY A 218 4.64 7.49 -3.21
C GLY A 218 3.54 6.42 -3.13
N ILE A 219 3.64 5.47 -2.20
CA ILE A 219 2.60 4.45 -1.96
C ILE A 219 1.62 4.95 -0.90
N ASP A 220 0.32 4.96 -1.22
CA ASP A 220 -0.75 5.28 -0.27
C ASP A 220 -1.23 4.01 0.45
N GLY A 221 -1.10 4.02 1.78
CA GLY A 221 -1.56 2.95 2.69
C GLY A 221 -2.95 3.15 3.27
#